data_AF-A0A950UUI3-F1
#
_entry.id   AF-A0A950UUI3-F1
#
_cell.length_a   1.000
_cell.length_b   1.000
_cell.length_c   1.000
_cell.angle_alpha   90.00
_cell.angle_beta   90.00
_cell.angle_gamma   90.00
#
_symmetry.space_group_name_H-M   'P 1'
#
loop_
_entity.id
_entity.type
_entity.pdbx_description
1 polymer ?
#
loop_
_entity_poly.entity_id
_entity_poly.type
_entity_poly.pdbx_seq_one_letter_code
_entity_poly.pdbx_strand_id
1 'polypeptide(L)'
;MPLSLKTGLKLLALTSLALGTACATTGPSDARHRRPEPVPATAPAANPQDAKFAAFIESFRATAMEAGITRQTYDAAMSGIHRNPSIEGLTQSQPEFVKPIWNYLDTAVSPTRIKDGQVRAASYA
;
A
#
# COMPACT_ATOMS: atom_id res chain seq x y z
N MET A 1 45.29 -5.09 35.57
CA MET A 1 44.22 -5.47 36.51
C MET A 1 42.88 -5.35 35.79
N PRO A 2 41.98 -6.33 35.97
CA PRO A 2 41.48 -7.11 34.81
C PRO A 2 39.98 -7.43 34.85
N LEU A 3 39.55 -8.22 33.85
CA LEU A 3 38.38 -9.14 33.85
C LEU A 3 36.99 -8.45 33.83
N SER A 4 36.01 -8.90 33.05
CA SER A 4 35.46 -10.26 32.96
C SER A 4 34.51 -10.30 31.75
N LEU A 5 34.70 -11.14 30.73
CA LEU A 5 34.32 -12.56 30.64
C LEU A 5 32.92 -12.85 31.20
N LYS A 6 31.97 -13.21 30.32
CA LYS A 6 31.35 -14.55 30.27
C LYS A 6 30.30 -14.66 29.15
N THR A 7 30.65 -15.54 28.21
CA THR A 7 29.82 -16.25 27.23
C THR A 7 28.62 -16.95 27.90
N GLY A 8 27.49 -17.00 27.19
CA GLY A 8 26.28 -17.68 27.65
C GLY A 8 25.41 -18.19 26.50
N LEU A 9 25.98 -19.06 25.65
CA LEU A 9 25.24 -19.94 24.75
C LEU A 9 24.45 -20.96 25.58
N LYS A 10 23.10 -20.88 25.58
CA LYS A 10 22.18 -21.96 26.01
C LYS A 10 20.89 -21.87 25.18
N LEU A 11 20.75 -22.72 24.18
CA LEU A 11 20.00 -23.98 24.17
C LEU A 11 18.60 -23.80 23.55
N LEU A 12 18.48 -24.28 22.31
CA LEU A 12 17.24 -24.79 21.72
C LEU A 12 16.54 -25.72 22.72
N ALA A 13 15.26 -25.46 22.99
CA ALA A 13 14.36 -26.48 23.53
C ALA A 13 13.30 -26.79 22.46
N LEU A 14 13.58 -27.85 21.70
CA LEU A 14 12.63 -28.61 20.90
C LEU A 14 11.80 -29.53 21.81
N THR A 15 10.65 -29.98 21.28
CA THR A 15 9.75 -31.05 21.77
C THR A 15 8.75 -30.61 22.86
N SER A 16 7.44 -30.83 22.72
CA SER A 16 6.84 -32.15 22.51
C SER A 16 5.49 -32.07 21.78
N LEU A 17 5.39 -32.80 20.68
CA LEU A 17 4.16 -33.13 19.96
C LEU A 17 3.52 -34.33 20.67
N ALA A 18 2.42 -34.12 21.38
CA ALA A 18 1.65 -35.21 21.98
C ALA A 18 0.74 -35.84 20.92
N LEU A 19 1.13 -37.03 20.46
CA LEU A 19 0.33 -37.88 19.57
C LEU A 19 -0.62 -38.72 20.42
N GLY A 20 -1.83 -38.21 20.65
CA GLY A 20 -2.92 -38.96 21.28
C GLY A 20 -3.80 -39.62 20.22
N THR A 21 -3.55 -40.90 19.93
CA THR A 21 -4.44 -41.75 19.14
C THR A 21 -5.66 -42.13 19.97
N ALA A 22 -6.81 -41.51 19.71
CA ALA A 22 -8.10 -41.96 20.19
C ALA A 22 -8.78 -42.84 19.12
N CYS A 23 -9.19 -44.04 19.54
CA CYS A 23 -9.86 -45.04 18.73
C CYS A 23 -11.24 -44.53 18.27
N ALA A 24 -11.55 -44.74 17.00
CA ALA A 24 -12.75 -44.27 16.33
C ALA A 24 -14.04 -44.91 16.87
N THR A 25 -15.06 -44.09 17.10
CA THR A 25 -16.47 -44.51 17.12
C THR A 25 -17.15 -43.96 15.87
N THR A 26 -17.17 -44.76 14.81
CA THR A 26 -17.93 -44.44 13.60
C THR A 26 -19.41 -44.74 13.85
N GLY A 27 -20.16 -43.74 14.30
CA GLY A 27 -21.62 -43.75 14.20
C GLY A 27 -22.05 -43.66 12.73
N PRO A 28 -23.21 -44.22 12.34
CA PRO A 28 -23.69 -44.11 10.97
C PRO A 28 -23.95 -42.63 10.66
N SER A 29 -23.10 -42.07 9.79
CA SER A 29 -23.28 -40.73 9.24
C SER A 29 -24.50 -40.78 8.32
N ASP A 30 -25.62 -40.24 8.80
CA ASP A 30 -26.78 -39.93 7.96
C ASP A 30 -26.36 -38.82 6.99
N ALA A 31 -25.74 -39.22 5.89
CA ALA A 31 -25.41 -38.37 4.75
C ALA A 31 -26.69 -38.03 3.99
N ARG A 32 -27.68 -37.44 4.68
CA ARG A 32 -28.61 -36.53 4.03
C ARG A 32 -27.75 -35.42 3.47
N HIS A 33 -27.74 -35.34 2.15
CA HIS A 33 -27.11 -34.31 1.35
C HIS A 33 -27.53 -32.94 1.91
N ARG A 34 -26.75 -32.42 2.86
CA ARG A 34 -27.01 -31.12 3.46
C ARG A 34 -26.72 -30.15 2.34
N ARG A 35 -27.78 -29.67 1.69
CA ARG A 35 -27.71 -28.61 0.69
C ARG A 35 -26.78 -27.54 1.29
N PRO A 36 -25.67 -27.16 0.62
CA PRO A 36 -24.83 -26.08 1.11
C PRO A 36 -25.74 -24.89 1.40
N GLU A 37 -25.78 -24.45 2.66
CA GLU A 37 -26.42 -23.19 2.99
C GLU A 37 -25.76 -22.12 2.11
N PRO A 38 -26.52 -21.19 1.51
CA PRO A 38 -25.91 -20.07 0.81
C PRO A 38 -25.08 -19.32 1.86
N VAL A 39 -23.75 -19.44 1.78
CA VAL A 39 -22.85 -18.64 2.60
C VAL A 39 -23.19 -17.19 2.24
N PRO A 40 -23.57 -16.34 3.19
CA PRO A 40 -23.79 -14.93 2.91
C PRO A 40 -22.53 -14.42 2.21
N ALA A 41 -22.67 -13.94 0.98
CA ALA A 41 -21.57 -13.31 0.27
C ALA A 41 -21.12 -12.14 1.15
N THR A 42 -20.02 -12.34 1.88
CA THR A 42 -19.42 -11.29 2.68
C THR A 42 -18.99 -10.25 1.67
N ALA A 43 -19.65 -9.08 1.69
CA ALA A 43 -19.23 -7.95 0.88
C ALA A 43 -17.72 -7.75 1.10
N PRO A 44 -16.95 -7.42 0.05
CA PRO A 44 -15.51 -7.20 0.19
C PRO A 44 -15.27 -6.22 1.35
N ALA A 45 -14.45 -6.62 2.32
CA ALA A 45 -14.12 -5.75 3.43
C ALA A 45 -13.50 -4.45 2.87
N ALA A 46 -14.01 -3.31 3.33
CA ALA A 46 -13.48 -2.01 2.92
C ALA A 46 -11.98 -1.94 3.26
N ASN A 47 -11.16 -1.42 2.34
CA ASN A 47 -9.72 -1.30 2.56
C ASN A 47 -9.46 -0.30 3.71
N PRO A 48 -8.76 -0.70 4.79
CA PRO A 48 -8.46 0.20 5.91
C PRO A 48 -7.74 1.49 5.52
N GLN A 49 -6.99 1.49 4.41
CA GLN A 49 -6.29 2.67 3.93
C GLN A 49 -7.23 3.71 3.31
N ASP A 50 -8.37 3.29 2.77
CA ASP A 50 -9.36 4.22 2.24
C ASP A 50 -10.07 4.95 3.39
N ALA A 51 -10.33 4.25 4.50
CA ALA A 51 -10.84 4.86 5.73
C ALA A 51 -9.84 5.86 6.35
N LYS A 52 -8.54 5.51 6.36
CA LYS A 52 -7.49 6.45 6.83
C LYS A 52 -7.36 7.67 5.92
N PHE A 53 -7.49 7.49 4.60
CA PHE A 53 -7.47 8.62 3.68
C PHE A 53 -8.67 9.55 3.90
N ALA A 54 -9.88 9.01 4.06
CA ALA A 54 -11.05 9.82 4.40
C ALA A 54 -10.86 10.58 5.74
N ALA A 55 -10.32 9.92 6.75
CA ALA A 55 -10.00 10.56 8.03
C ALA A 55 -8.93 11.67 7.88
N PHE A 56 -7.93 11.46 7.03
CA PHE A 56 -6.94 12.48 6.69
C PHE A 56 -7.61 13.72 6.07
N ILE A 57 -8.48 13.54 5.07
CA ILE A 57 -9.20 14.64 4.43
C ILE A 57 -10.00 15.46 5.45
N GLU A 58 -10.62 14.82 6.45
CA GLU A 58 -11.33 15.57 7.48
C GLU A 58 -10.36 16.29 8.44
N SER A 59 -9.33 15.61 8.93
CA SER A 59 -8.38 16.20 9.89
C SER A 59 -7.53 17.34 9.29
N PHE A 60 -7.18 17.26 8.00
CA PHE A 60 -6.33 18.24 7.32
C PHE A 60 -7.04 19.56 7.05
N ARG A 61 -8.39 19.58 7.13
CA ARG A 61 -9.21 20.79 7.02
C ARG A 61 -8.73 21.91 7.94
N ALA A 62 -8.34 21.59 9.18
CA ALA A 62 -7.86 22.58 10.14
C ALA A 62 -6.57 23.25 9.67
N THR A 63 -5.61 22.45 9.17
CA THR A 63 -4.36 22.95 8.60
C THR A 63 -4.61 23.84 7.38
N ALA A 64 -5.55 23.45 6.51
CA ALA A 64 -5.92 24.26 5.34
C ALA A 64 -6.48 25.63 5.74
N MET A 65 -7.35 25.68 6.75
CA MET A 65 -7.89 26.94 7.27
C MET A 65 -6.82 27.85 7.87
N GLU A 66 -5.87 27.28 8.63
CA GLU A 66 -4.74 28.01 9.20
C GLU A 66 -3.86 28.63 8.10
N ALA A 67 -3.73 27.94 6.97
CA ALA A 67 -3.05 28.44 5.77
C ALA A 67 -3.87 29.47 4.97
N GLY A 68 -5.06 29.86 5.43
CA GLY A 68 -5.91 30.86 4.78
C GLY A 68 -6.86 30.31 3.70
N ILE A 69 -6.99 28.99 3.55
CA ILE A 69 -7.93 28.39 2.60
C ILE A 69 -9.35 28.48 3.16
N THR A 70 -10.29 28.98 2.36
CA THR A 70 -11.70 29.06 2.78
C THR A 70 -12.32 27.67 2.87
N ARG A 71 -13.32 27.50 3.75
CA ARG A 71 -14.12 26.25 3.85
C ARG A 71 -14.66 25.83 2.50
N GLN A 72 -15.28 26.76 1.78
CA GLN A 72 -15.89 26.50 0.49
C GLN A 72 -14.87 25.99 -0.53
N THR A 73 -13.68 26.58 -0.58
CA THR A 73 -12.61 26.12 -1.47
C THR A 73 -12.16 24.71 -1.09
N TYR A 74 -11.97 24.43 0.21
CA TYR A 74 -11.57 23.11 0.68
C TYR A 74 -12.61 22.04 0.36
N ASP A 75 -13.88 22.31 0.68
CA ASP A 75 -14.99 21.39 0.44
C ASP A 75 -15.17 21.09 -1.04
N ALA A 76 -15.10 22.12 -1.89
CA ALA A 76 -15.19 21.95 -3.33
C ALA A 76 -14.02 21.13 -3.88
N ALA A 77 -12.80 21.37 -3.39
CA ALA A 77 -11.61 20.65 -3.84
C ALA A 77 -11.59 19.19 -3.36
N MET A 78 -12.05 18.90 -2.14
CA MET A 78 -11.97 17.57 -1.54
C MET A 78 -13.20 16.70 -1.81
N SER A 79 -14.28 17.26 -2.37
CA SER A 79 -15.50 16.53 -2.70
C SER A 79 -15.22 15.41 -3.71
N GLY A 80 -15.61 14.18 -3.35
CA GLY A 80 -15.47 13.00 -4.21
C GLY A 80 -14.04 12.52 -4.45
N ILE A 81 -13.04 13.06 -3.75
CA ILE A 81 -11.67 12.54 -3.83
C ILE A 81 -11.58 11.21 -3.08
N HIS A 82 -10.92 10.24 -3.71
CA HIS A 82 -10.62 8.93 -3.13
C HIS A 82 -9.12 8.64 -3.21
N ARG A 83 -8.64 7.75 -2.33
CA ARG A 83 -7.27 7.26 -2.37
C ARG A 83 -7.01 6.61 -3.74
N ASN A 84 -5.89 6.95 -4.37
CA ASN A 84 -5.40 6.27 -5.58
C ASN A 84 -4.29 5.26 -5.18
N PRO A 85 -4.56 3.95 -5.18
CA PRO A 85 -3.59 2.94 -4.76
C PRO A 85 -2.31 2.91 -5.63
N SER A 86 -2.39 3.36 -6.88
CA SER A 86 -1.26 3.36 -7.81
C SER A 86 -0.14 4.32 -7.37
N ILE A 87 -0.48 5.36 -6.61
CA ILE A 87 0.48 6.37 -6.15
C ILE A 87 1.49 5.79 -5.16
N GLU A 88 1.08 4.82 -4.33
CA GLU A 88 1.98 4.18 -3.37
C GLU A 88 3.12 3.44 -4.08
N GLY A 89 2.80 2.70 -5.14
CA GLY A 89 3.80 2.04 -5.98
C GLY A 89 4.74 3.03 -6.67
N LEU A 90 4.19 4.11 -7.23
CA LEU A 90 4.97 5.17 -7.88
C LEU A 90 5.90 5.92 -6.90
N THR A 91 5.49 6.08 -5.65
CA THR A 91 6.30 6.75 -4.62
C THR A 91 7.46 5.86 -4.17
N GLN A 92 7.28 4.54 -4.18
CA GLN A 92 8.32 3.58 -3.81
C GLN A 92 9.34 3.35 -4.94
N SER A 93 8.92 3.48 -6.20
CA SER A 93 9.82 3.39 -7.35
C SER A 93 10.54 4.71 -7.58
N GLN A 94 11.86 4.74 -7.36
CA GLN A 94 12.72 5.91 -7.63
C GLN A 94 13.61 5.63 -8.85
N PRO A 95 13.10 5.79 -10.09
CA PRO A 95 13.81 5.44 -11.32
C PRO A 95 15.09 6.25 -11.54
N GLU A 96 15.25 7.37 -10.86
CA GLU A 96 16.39 8.28 -10.94
C GLU A 96 17.70 7.62 -10.50
N PHE A 97 17.65 6.64 -9.59
CA PHE A 97 18.86 5.95 -9.11
C PHE A 97 19.30 4.78 -9.99
N VAL A 98 18.45 4.36 -10.94
CA VAL A 98 18.69 3.19 -11.78
C VAL A 98 18.80 3.52 -13.26
N LYS A 99 18.38 4.72 -13.68
CA LYS A 99 18.47 5.14 -15.08
C LYS A 99 19.87 5.72 -15.38
N PRO A 100 20.66 5.13 -16.29
CA PRO A 100 21.93 5.72 -16.72
C PRO A 100 21.73 7.12 -17.29
N ILE A 101 22.70 8.00 -17.07
CA ILE A 101 22.66 9.41 -17.52
C ILE A 101 22.38 9.50 -19.02
N TRP A 102 23.00 8.64 -19.84
CA TRP A 102 22.79 8.62 -21.29
C TRP A 102 21.34 8.34 -21.67
N ASN A 103 20.67 7.40 -20.99
CA ASN A 103 19.25 7.11 -21.22
C ASN A 103 18.37 8.31 -20.83
N TYR A 104 18.79 9.15 -19.88
CA TYR A 104 18.08 10.39 -19.58
C TYR A 104 18.25 11.39 -20.73
N LEU A 105 19.47 11.60 -21.21
CA LEU A 105 19.77 12.50 -22.31
C LEU A 105 19.02 12.11 -23.59
N ASP A 106 19.03 10.84 -23.99
CA ASP A 106 18.31 10.37 -25.18
C ASP A 106 16.82 10.75 -25.15
N THR A 107 16.20 10.70 -23.97
CA THR A 107 14.80 11.12 -23.80
C THR A 107 14.64 12.63 -23.72
N ALA A 108 15.56 13.32 -23.05
CA ALA A 108 15.48 14.75 -22.79
C ALA A 108 15.73 15.59 -24.05
N VAL A 109 16.71 15.22 -24.88
CA VAL A 109 17.10 15.90 -26.13
C VAL A 109 16.62 15.17 -27.38
N SER A 110 15.48 14.48 -27.28
CA SER A 110 14.91 13.76 -28.42
C SER A 110 14.55 14.71 -29.58
N PRO A 111 14.62 14.25 -30.84
CA PRO A 111 14.28 15.07 -32.01
C PRO A 111 12.89 15.71 -31.93
N THR A 112 11.91 14.99 -31.39
CA THR A 112 10.54 15.50 -31.18
C THR A 112 10.53 16.68 -30.21
N ARG A 113 11.20 16.56 -29.05
CA ARG A 113 11.28 17.65 -28.08
C ARG A 113 12.01 18.87 -28.62
N ILE A 114 13.06 18.68 -29.43
CA ILE A 114 13.78 19.77 -30.10
C ILE A 114 12.85 20.52 -31.06
N LYS A 115 12.15 19.78 -31.92
CA LYS A 115 11.18 20.36 -32.86
C LYS A 115 10.07 21.12 -32.14
N ASP A 116 9.45 20.51 -31.12
CA ASP A 116 8.39 21.13 -30.34
C ASP A 116 8.88 22.39 -29.61
N GLY A 117 10.12 22.37 -29.11
CA GLY A 117 10.77 23.52 -28.50
C GLY A 117 10.95 24.69 -29.47
N GLN A 118 11.44 24.43 -30.69
CA GLN A 118 11.60 25.45 -31.74
C GLN A 118 10.26 26.06 -32.15
N VAL A 119 9.22 25.23 -32.31
CA VAL A 119 7.87 25.69 -32.64
C VAL A 119 7.31 26.57 -31.54
N ARG A 120 7.42 26.14 -30.27
CA ARG A 120 6.96 26.95 -29.13
C ARG A 120 7.74 28.25 -29.01
N ALA A 121 9.08 28.23 -29.16
CA ALA A 121 9.89 29.44 -29.11
C ALA A 121 9.45 30.46 -30.18
N ALA A 122 9.17 30.01 -31.40
CA ALA A 122 8.66 30.88 -32.47
C ALA A 122 7.27 31.45 -32.18
N SER A 123 6.43 30.78 -31.38
CA SER A 123 5.10 31.29 -30.98
C SER A 123 5.14 32.40 -29.93
N TYR A 124 6.29 32.64 -29.31
CA TYR A 124 6.51 33.70 -28.32
C TYR A 124 7.46 34.81 -28.82
N ALA A 125 7.89 34.76 -30.08
CA ALA A 125 8.74 35.76 -30.72
C ALA A 125 7.88 36.80 -31.45
#